data_AF-A0A0F8YA06-F1
#
_entry.id   AF-A0A0F8YA06-F1
#
_cell.length_a   1.000
_cell.length_b   1.000
_cell.length_c   1.000
_cell.angle_alpha   90.00
_cell.angle_beta   90.00
_cell.angle_gamma   90.00
#
_symmetry.space_group_name_H-M   'P 1'
#
loop_
_entity.id
_entity.type
_entity.pdbx_description
1 polymer ?
#
loop_
_entity_poly.entity_id
_entity_poly.type
_entity_poly.pdbx_seq_one_letter_code
_entity_poly.pdbx_strand_id
1 'polypeptide(L)'
;MCLSAEVSFAASIFLVAGGTFATWKATQTNMRYLPVALMPLFAGIQQFMEGNVWIGMNGGDPFTVLWGAMGFIFFTWFMWPIWIPISIYVLEPPDSPRKRLFLLFAIIGIAFGLLLYVPHAINPDWVNVSVNQDSLAYEGTMLLDYMMPRWVTYVIYLFLIIVPPLMSRYLHMRLFGFTIIAVVIVDVLLLRYA
;
A
#
# COMPACT_ATOMS: atom_id res chain seq x y z
N MET A 1 1.52 -11.27 -0.44
CA MET A 1 1.35 -12.23 0.67
C MET A 1 0.55 -11.58 1.80
N CYS A 2 -0.52 -12.23 2.25
CA CYS A 2 -1.21 -11.88 3.49
C CYS A 2 -0.74 -12.82 4.62
N LEU A 3 -0.62 -12.29 5.82
CA LEU A 3 -0.09 -13.02 6.99
C LEU A 3 -1.22 -13.74 7.73
N SER A 4 -0.95 -14.56 8.76
CA SER A 4 -2.01 -15.03 9.66
C SER A 4 -2.51 -13.91 10.58
N ALA A 5 -3.64 -14.10 11.27
CA ALA A 5 -4.18 -13.13 12.22
C ALA A 5 -3.13 -12.64 13.24
N GLU A 6 -2.44 -13.59 13.88
CA GLU A 6 -1.45 -13.32 14.93
C GLU A 6 -0.27 -12.52 14.37
N VAL A 7 0.18 -12.89 13.17
CA VAL A 7 1.32 -12.25 12.53
C VAL A 7 0.94 -10.84 12.04
N SER A 8 -0.28 -10.63 11.52
CA SER A 8 -0.79 -9.30 11.16
C SER A 8 -0.88 -8.37 12.38
N PHE A 9 -1.41 -8.84 13.52
CA PHE A 9 -1.46 -8.03 14.73
C PHE A 9 -0.08 -7.76 15.33
N ALA A 10 0.82 -8.75 15.34
CA ALA A 10 2.20 -8.56 15.78
C ALA A 10 2.91 -7.52 14.90
N ALA A 11 2.82 -7.65 13.57
CA ALA A 11 3.36 -6.70 12.62
C ALA A 11 2.79 -5.29 12.85
N SER A 12 1.48 -5.18 13.08
CA SER A 12 0.83 -3.91 13.40
C SER A 12 1.46 -3.21 14.61
N ILE A 13 1.67 -3.94 15.71
CA ILE A 13 2.27 -3.37 16.93
C ILE A 13 3.67 -2.83 16.64
N PHE A 14 4.54 -3.62 16.00
CA PHE A 14 5.91 -3.20 15.71
C PHE A 14 5.95 -2.01 14.73
N LEU A 15 5.09 -2.03 13.71
CA LEU A 15 5.02 -0.99 12.70
C LEU A 15 4.44 0.33 13.24
N VAL A 16 3.38 0.28 14.06
CA VAL A 16 2.80 1.46 14.71
C VAL A 16 3.78 2.05 15.70
N ALA A 17 4.42 1.23 16.55
CA ALA A 17 5.39 1.71 17.53
C ALA A 17 6.63 2.32 16.84
N GLY A 18 7.23 1.59 15.89
CA GLY A 18 8.39 2.06 15.13
C GLY A 18 8.06 3.28 14.26
N GLY A 19 6.90 3.29 13.61
CA GLY A 19 6.41 4.40 12.80
C GLY A 19 6.14 5.67 13.61
N THR A 20 5.55 5.52 14.80
CA THR A 20 5.33 6.64 15.73
C THR A 20 6.66 7.23 16.19
N PHE A 21 7.62 6.38 16.58
CA PHE A 21 8.96 6.82 16.95
C PHE A 21 9.69 7.52 15.78
N ALA A 22 9.65 6.94 14.58
CA ALA A 22 10.26 7.52 13.39
C ALA A 22 9.64 8.88 13.05
N THR A 23 8.31 9.00 13.14
CA THR A 23 7.57 10.23 12.89
C THR A 23 7.96 11.30 13.91
N TRP A 24 8.01 10.96 15.21
CA TRP A 24 8.50 11.85 16.25
C TRP A 24 9.94 12.29 15.98
N LYS A 25 10.84 11.36 15.62
CA LYS A 25 12.23 11.71 15.32
C LYS A 25 12.35 12.64 14.10
N ALA A 26 11.51 12.45 13.09
CA ALA A 26 11.47 13.29 11.90
C ALA A 26 11.06 14.73 12.24
N THR A 27 10.10 14.96 13.13
CA THR A 27 9.71 16.32 13.55
C THR A 27 10.83 17.04 14.31
N GLN A 28 11.66 16.31 15.05
CA GLN A 28 12.81 16.87 15.76
C GLN A 28 14.03 17.11 14.87
N THR A 29 14.17 16.38 13.76
CA THR A 29 15.39 16.39 12.94
C THR A 29 15.20 17.16 11.64
N ASN A 30 14.22 16.78 10.83
CA ASN A 30 13.92 17.43 9.56
C ASN A 30 12.52 17.03 9.09
N MET A 31 11.59 18.00 9.08
CA MET A 31 10.20 17.79 8.69
C MET A 31 10.02 17.27 7.26
N ARG A 32 11.01 17.41 6.37
CA ARG A 32 10.93 16.85 5.01
C ARG A 32 10.88 15.32 4.98
N TYR A 33 11.37 14.67 6.04
CA TYR A 33 11.30 13.21 6.21
C TYR A 33 9.96 12.73 6.79
N LEU A 34 9.11 13.65 7.25
CA LEU A 34 7.87 13.30 7.94
C LEU A 34 6.96 12.36 7.12
N PRO A 35 6.72 12.58 5.81
CA PRO A 35 5.86 11.68 5.04
C PRO A 35 6.43 10.26 4.90
N VAL A 36 7.75 10.13 4.78
CA VAL A 36 8.45 8.84 4.73
C VAL A 36 8.38 8.15 6.10
N ALA A 37 8.58 8.91 7.18
CA ALA A 37 8.54 8.41 8.54
C ALA A 37 7.13 7.95 8.99
N LEU A 38 6.07 8.44 8.33
CA LEU A 38 4.69 8.00 8.54
C LEU A 38 4.37 6.67 7.86
N MET A 39 5.16 6.24 6.85
CA MET A 39 4.87 5.01 6.10
C MET A 39 4.77 3.77 7.00
N PRO A 40 5.69 3.51 7.97
CA PRO A 40 5.56 2.35 8.84
C PRO A 40 4.29 2.43 9.71
N LEU A 41 3.91 3.61 10.18
CA LEU A 41 2.68 3.79 10.97
C LEU A 41 1.46 3.40 10.15
N PHE A 42 1.37 3.85 8.90
CA PHE A 42 0.29 3.48 8.00
C PHE A 42 0.28 2.00 7.64
N ALA A 43 1.44 1.42 7.37
CA ALA A 43 1.56 -0.03 7.15
C ALA A 43 1.09 -0.80 8.41
N GLY A 44 1.34 -0.28 9.61
CA GLY A 44 0.85 -0.88 10.85
C GLY A 44 -0.67 -0.82 11.00
N ILE A 45 -1.29 0.30 10.62
CA ILE A 45 -2.76 0.41 10.57
C ILE A 45 -3.33 -0.55 9.51
N GLN A 46 -2.69 -0.62 8.34
CA GLN A 46 -3.09 -1.56 7.29
C GLN A 46 -3.04 -3.02 7.80
N GLN A 47 -1.97 -3.42 8.49
CA GLN A 47 -1.84 -4.76 9.08
C GLN A 47 -2.86 -5.02 10.19
N PHE A 48 -3.24 -3.99 10.96
CA PHE A 48 -4.34 -4.11 11.91
C PHE A 48 -5.67 -4.43 11.20
N MET A 49 -5.96 -3.74 10.08
CA MET A 49 -7.17 -4.00 9.30
C MET A 49 -7.18 -5.43 8.75
N GLU A 50 -6.03 -5.92 8.26
CA GLU A 50 -5.87 -7.31 7.80
C GLU A 50 -6.10 -8.34 8.91
N GLY A 51 -5.58 -8.09 10.13
CA GLY A 51 -5.84 -8.94 11.29
C GLY A 51 -7.33 -9.04 11.62
N ASN A 52 -8.09 -7.96 11.44
CA ASN A 52 -9.55 -7.99 11.61
C ASN A 52 -10.25 -8.77 10.50
N VAL A 53 -9.74 -8.74 9.25
CA VAL A 53 -10.26 -9.60 8.18
C VAL A 53 -10.17 -11.07 8.59
N TRP A 54 -9.05 -11.50 9.15
CA TRP A 54 -8.91 -12.87 9.64
C TRP A 54 -9.88 -13.22 10.76
N ILE A 55 -10.08 -12.32 11.73
CA ILE A 55 -11.08 -12.53 12.78
C ILE A 55 -12.47 -12.72 12.17
N GLY A 56 -12.85 -11.88 11.21
CA GLY A 56 -14.13 -12.00 10.51
C GLY A 56 -14.26 -13.31 9.74
N MET A 57 -13.21 -13.72 9.01
CA MET A 57 -13.19 -14.97 8.24
C MET A 57 -13.31 -16.20 9.15
N ASN A 58 -12.55 -16.23 10.25
CA ASN A 58 -12.56 -17.35 11.21
C ASN A 58 -13.86 -17.40 12.04
N GLY A 59 -14.44 -16.23 12.34
CA GLY A 59 -15.69 -16.11 13.09
C GLY A 59 -16.95 -16.25 12.23
N GLY A 60 -16.82 -16.29 10.89
CA GLY A 60 -17.95 -16.32 9.98
C GLY A 60 -18.81 -15.05 10.02
N ASP A 61 -18.20 -13.89 10.28
CA ASP A 61 -18.89 -12.58 10.32
C ASP A 61 -18.55 -11.75 9.06
N PRO A 62 -19.44 -11.71 8.06
CA PRO A 62 -19.22 -10.98 6.82
C PRO A 62 -19.03 -9.47 7.02
N PHE A 63 -19.62 -8.89 8.08
CA PHE A 63 -19.49 -7.47 8.35
C PHE A 63 -18.06 -7.10 8.75
N THR A 64 -17.47 -7.85 9.69
CA THR A 64 -16.08 -7.66 10.11
C THR A 64 -15.10 -7.90 8.96
N VAL A 65 -15.36 -8.91 8.12
CA VAL A 65 -14.56 -9.16 6.90
C VAL A 65 -14.58 -7.93 5.99
N LEU A 66 -15.76 -7.42 5.66
CA LEU A 66 -15.92 -6.28 4.76
C LEU A 66 -15.26 -5.02 5.35
N TRP A 67 -15.48 -4.73 6.64
CA TRP A 67 -14.90 -3.56 7.31
C TRP A 67 -13.37 -3.60 7.29
N GLY A 68 -12.78 -4.74 7.69
CA GLY A 68 -11.34 -4.94 7.66
C GLY A 68 -10.79 -4.90 6.22
N ALA A 69 -11.51 -5.49 5.26
CA ALA A 69 -11.08 -5.54 3.86
C ALA A 69 -11.09 -4.15 3.24
N MET A 70 -12.16 -3.37 3.45
CA MET A 70 -12.25 -1.97 3.00
C MET A 70 -11.13 -1.13 3.61
N GLY A 71 -10.83 -1.32 4.90
CA GLY A 71 -9.71 -0.68 5.57
C GLY A 71 -8.37 -1.05 4.93
N PHE A 72 -8.12 -2.34 4.70
CA PHE A 72 -6.88 -2.82 4.09
C PHE A 72 -6.70 -2.33 2.65
N ILE A 73 -7.73 -2.47 1.80
CA ILE A 73 -7.67 -2.09 0.39
C ILE A 73 -7.58 -0.57 0.19
N PHE A 74 -8.06 0.22 1.15
CA PHE A 74 -7.84 1.67 1.14
C PHE A 74 -6.35 2.00 1.10
N PHE A 75 -5.55 1.35 1.94
CA PHE A 75 -4.11 1.57 1.95
C PHE A 75 -3.46 1.08 0.65
N THR A 76 -3.77 -0.16 0.24
CA THR A 76 -3.17 -0.74 -0.96
C THR A 76 -3.57 0.02 -2.21
N TRP A 77 -4.86 0.13 -2.52
CA TRP A 77 -5.35 0.59 -3.83
C TRP A 77 -5.40 2.10 -3.94
N PHE A 78 -5.72 2.82 -2.86
CA PHE A 78 -5.86 4.27 -2.90
C PHE A 78 -4.61 4.98 -2.36
N MET A 79 -4.23 4.69 -1.12
CA MET A 79 -3.30 5.55 -0.40
C MET A 79 -1.84 5.44 -0.89
N TRP A 80 -1.29 4.24 -1.09
CA TRP A 80 0.13 4.09 -1.44
C TRP A 80 0.55 4.70 -2.80
N PRO A 81 -0.23 4.55 -3.89
CA PRO A 81 0.05 5.22 -5.17
C PRO A 81 0.13 6.73 -5.07
N ILE A 82 -0.51 7.33 -4.06
CA ILE A 82 -0.53 8.77 -3.81
C ILE A 82 0.60 9.15 -2.85
N TRP A 83 0.67 8.46 -1.72
CA TRP A 83 1.52 8.81 -0.59
C TRP A 83 3.00 8.67 -0.91
N ILE A 84 3.39 7.64 -1.67
CA ILE A 84 4.80 7.42 -2.03
C ILE A 84 5.34 8.55 -2.90
N PRO A 85 4.72 8.90 -4.06
CA PRO A 85 5.19 10.04 -4.84
C PRO A 85 5.16 11.37 -4.06
N ILE A 86 4.15 11.61 -3.22
CA ILE A 86 4.11 12.79 -2.35
C ILE A 86 5.29 12.81 -1.37
N SER A 87 5.63 11.65 -0.79
CA SER A 87 6.74 11.55 0.15
C SER A 87 8.07 11.89 -0.51
N ILE A 88 8.27 11.42 -1.75
CA ILE A 88 9.45 11.80 -2.53
C ILE A 88 9.41 13.29 -2.90
N TYR A 89 8.26 13.82 -3.33
CA TYR A 89 8.09 15.25 -3.64
C TYR A 89 8.50 16.17 -2.48
N VAL A 90 8.05 15.85 -1.26
CA VAL A 90 8.34 16.65 -0.05
C VAL A 90 9.81 16.52 0.34
N LEU A 91 10.37 15.32 0.23
CA LEU A 91 11.77 15.06 0.58
C LEU A 91 12.75 15.72 -0.41
N GLU A 92 12.40 15.72 -1.70
CA GLU A 92 13.25 16.20 -2.78
C GLU A 92 13.62 17.69 -2.61
N PRO A 93 14.89 18.08 -2.86
CA PRO A 93 15.33 19.46 -2.73
C PRO A 93 14.47 20.45 -3.53
N PRO A 94 14.27 21.69 -3.03
CA PRO A 94 13.42 22.70 -3.70
C PRO A 94 13.86 23.04 -5.14
N ASP A 95 15.16 22.94 -5.43
CA ASP A 95 15.78 23.18 -6.73
C ASP A 95 15.63 22.02 -7.73
N SER A 96 15.11 20.87 -7.30
CA SER A 96 15.06 19.68 -8.15
C SER A 96 14.01 19.83 -9.25
N PRO A 97 14.38 19.77 -10.55
CA PRO A 97 13.41 19.87 -11.65
C PRO A 97 12.45 18.67 -11.69
N ARG A 98 12.82 17.54 -11.06
CA ARG A 98 12.03 16.30 -10.97
C ARG A 98 10.84 16.44 -10.02
N LYS A 99 10.80 17.49 -9.20
CA LYS A 99 9.72 17.71 -8.24
C LYS A 99 8.34 17.78 -8.90
N ARG A 100 8.25 18.42 -10.08
CA ARG A 100 7.00 18.44 -10.87
C ARG A 100 6.55 17.06 -11.34
N LEU A 101 7.50 16.18 -11.66
CA LEU A 101 7.21 14.80 -12.07
C LEU A 101 6.63 13.99 -10.90
N PHE A 102 7.15 14.14 -9.68
CA PHE A 102 6.59 13.47 -8.50
C PHE A 102 5.18 13.93 -8.17
N LEU A 103 4.89 15.22 -8.38
CA LEU A 103 3.52 15.74 -8.25
C LEU A 103 2.60 15.14 -9.32
N LEU A 104 3.07 15.01 -10.57
CA LEU A 104 2.32 14.34 -11.63
C LEU A 104 2.02 12.88 -11.27
N PHE A 105 3.00 12.12 -10.77
CA PHE A 105 2.77 10.76 -10.28
C PHE A 105 1.75 10.71 -9.14
N ALA A 106 1.78 11.66 -8.21
CA ALA A 106 0.78 11.74 -7.14
C ALA A 106 -0.63 11.99 -7.71
N ILE A 107 -0.78 12.89 -8.68
CA ILE A 107 -2.07 13.18 -9.33
C ILE A 107 -2.59 11.95 -10.09
N ILE A 108 -1.71 11.26 -10.82
CA ILE A 108 -2.06 10.00 -11.50
C ILE A 108 -2.46 8.95 -10.45
N GLY A 109 -1.72 8.86 -9.34
CA GLY A 109 -2.05 7.99 -8.22
C GLY A 109 -3.40 8.30 -7.59
N ILE A 110 -3.81 9.58 -7.50
CA ILE A 110 -5.14 9.97 -7.01
C ILE A 110 -6.20 9.46 -7.97
N ALA A 111 -6.08 9.76 -9.26
CA ALA A 111 -7.05 9.33 -10.26
C ALA A 111 -7.17 7.79 -10.30
N PHE A 112 -6.03 7.10 -10.33
CA PHE A 112 -5.96 5.64 -10.35
C PHE A 112 -6.53 5.02 -9.07
N GLY A 113 -6.15 5.55 -7.91
CA GLY A 113 -6.65 5.08 -6.63
C GLY A 113 -8.14 5.29 -6.46
N LEU A 114 -8.69 6.43 -6.91
CA LEU A 114 -10.14 6.68 -6.87
C LEU A 114 -10.88 5.68 -7.76
N LEU A 115 -10.37 5.41 -8.96
CA LEU A 115 -10.96 4.43 -9.88
C LEU A 115 -10.95 3.01 -9.30
N LEU A 116 -9.94 2.66 -8.49
CA LEU A 116 -9.89 1.36 -7.83
C LEU A 116 -10.78 1.29 -6.59
N TYR A 117 -10.74 2.30 -5.72
CA TYR A 117 -11.34 2.21 -4.39
C TYR A 117 -12.82 2.61 -4.35
N VAL A 118 -13.21 3.70 -5.02
CA VAL A 118 -14.58 4.25 -4.93
C VAL A 118 -15.66 3.26 -5.38
N PRO A 119 -15.49 2.49 -6.48
CA PRO A 119 -16.53 1.54 -6.90
C PRO A 119 -16.87 0.48 -5.84
N HIS A 120 -15.88 0.06 -5.05
CA HIS A 120 -16.05 -0.93 -3.98
C HIS A 120 -16.70 -0.31 -2.73
N ALA A 121 -16.50 0.99 -2.49
CA ALA A 121 -17.22 1.72 -1.45
C ALA A 121 -18.71 1.92 -1.79
N ILE A 122 -19.05 2.03 -3.08
CA ILE A 122 -20.43 2.16 -3.57
C ILE A 122 -21.12 0.79 -3.68
N ASN A 123 -20.39 -0.23 -4.10
CA ASN A 123 -20.89 -1.60 -4.26
C ASN A 123 -20.07 -2.57 -3.39
N PRO A 124 -20.37 -2.67 -2.09
CA PRO A 124 -19.59 -3.50 -1.17
C PRO A 124 -19.57 -5.00 -1.55
N ASP A 125 -20.62 -5.48 -2.23
CA ASP A 125 -20.71 -6.86 -2.73
C ASP A 125 -19.62 -7.21 -3.76
N TRP A 126 -18.93 -6.20 -4.31
CA TRP A 126 -17.79 -6.41 -5.22
C TRP A 126 -16.52 -6.78 -4.48
N VAL A 127 -16.47 -6.63 -3.16
CA VAL A 127 -15.36 -7.07 -2.32
C VAL A 127 -15.61 -8.52 -1.91
N ASN A 128 -14.92 -9.44 -2.58
CA ASN A 128 -14.88 -10.84 -2.17
C ASN A 128 -13.49 -11.16 -1.63
N VAL A 129 -13.46 -11.67 -0.40
CA VAL A 129 -12.25 -12.11 0.28
C VAL A 129 -12.30 -13.63 0.36
N SER A 130 -11.31 -14.27 -0.23
CA SER A 130 -11.13 -15.72 -0.16
C SER A 130 -9.81 -16.05 0.53
N VAL A 131 -9.74 -17.24 1.12
CA VAL A 131 -8.48 -17.79 1.66
C VAL A 131 -7.86 -18.67 0.58
N ASN A 132 -6.68 -18.32 0.12
CA ASN A 132 -5.89 -19.07 -0.83
C ASN A 132 -4.56 -19.50 -0.17
N GLN A 133 -4.43 -20.79 0.16
CA GLN A 133 -3.23 -21.38 0.79
C GLN A 133 -2.74 -20.57 2.00
N ASP A 134 -3.63 -20.33 2.97
CA ASP A 134 -3.37 -19.54 4.19
C ASP A 134 -3.03 -18.05 3.97
N SER A 135 -3.24 -17.53 2.76
CA SER A 135 -3.18 -16.09 2.45
C SER A 135 -4.56 -15.58 2.05
N LEU A 136 -4.92 -14.39 2.50
CA LEU A 136 -6.11 -13.69 1.99
C LEU A 136 -5.88 -13.25 0.55
N ALA A 137 -6.86 -13.52 -0.30
CA ALA A 137 -6.96 -13.04 -1.66
C ALA A 137 -8.19 -12.12 -1.76
N TYR A 138 -7.94 -10.87 -2.13
CA TYR A 138 -8.97 -9.86 -2.33
C TYR A 138 -9.40 -9.89 -3.80
N GLU A 139 -10.21 -10.88 -4.15
CA GLU A 139 -10.66 -11.14 -5.51
C GLU A 139 -12.03 -10.52 -5.76
N GLY A 140 -12.04 -9.23 -6.10
CA GLY A 140 -13.28 -8.52 -6.43
C GLY A 140 -13.52 -8.36 -7.93
N THR A 141 -14.74 -7.98 -8.31
CA THR A 141 -15.00 -7.38 -9.62
C THR A 141 -14.44 -5.97 -9.65
N MET A 142 -13.39 -5.73 -10.43
CA MET A 142 -12.82 -4.39 -10.58
C MET A 142 -13.42 -3.69 -11.80
N LEU A 143 -13.78 -2.41 -11.67
CA LEU A 143 -14.26 -1.61 -12.80
C LEU A 143 -13.24 -1.58 -13.95
N LEU A 144 -11.94 -1.58 -13.62
CA LEU A 144 -10.88 -1.62 -14.62
C LEU A 144 -10.78 -2.95 -15.38
N ASP A 145 -11.31 -4.06 -14.87
CA ASP A 145 -11.30 -5.35 -15.58
C ASP A 145 -12.09 -5.28 -16.90
N TYR A 146 -13.08 -4.38 -16.97
CA TYR A 146 -13.84 -4.12 -18.20
C TYR A 146 -13.07 -3.27 -19.22
N MET A 147 -12.05 -2.52 -18.78
CA MET A 147 -11.29 -1.61 -19.64
C MET A 147 -9.92 -2.18 -20.03
N MET A 148 -9.28 -2.92 -19.14
CA MET A 148 -7.94 -3.46 -19.33
C MET A 148 -7.73 -4.76 -18.53
N PRO A 149 -6.83 -5.64 -18.97
CA PRO A 149 -6.47 -6.83 -18.21
C PRO A 149 -5.85 -6.49 -16.84
N ARG A 150 -6.12 -7.30 -15.81
CA ARG A 150 -5.62 -7.12 -14.43
C ARG A 150 -4.12 -6.89 -14.33
N TRP A 151 -3.31 -7.57 -15.15
CA TRP A 151 -1.86 -7.42 -15.12
C TRP A 151 -1.42 -6.00 -15.48
N VAL A 152 -2.17 -5.28 -16.32
CA VAL A 152 -1.88 -3.88 -16.68
C VAL A 152 -2.10 -2.99 -15.46
N THR A 153 -3.21 -3.20 -14.74
CA THR A 153 -3.50 -2.52 -13.47
C THR A 153 -2.37 -2.72 -12.45
N TYR A 154 -1.88 -3.94 -12.30
CA TYR A 154 -0.74 -4.23 -11.41
C TYR A 154 0.55 -3.56 -11.87
N VAL A 155 0.84 -3.52 -13.18
CA VAL A 155 2.03 -2.83 -13.70
C VAL A 155 1.95 -1.32 -13.45
N ILE A 156 0.78 -0.68 -13.68
CA ILE A 156 0.57 0.74 -13.39
C ILE A 156 0.76 1.01 -11.89
N TYR A 157 0.17 0.16 -11.05
CA TYR A 157 0.32 0.26 -9.60
C TYR A 157 1.79 0.20 -9.16
N LEU A 158 2.49 -0.86 -9.55
CA LEU A 158 3.89 -1.09 -9.22
C LEU A 158 4.78 0.05 -9.74
N PHE A 159 4.50 0.54 -10.95
CA PHE A 159 5.19 1.68 -11.53
C PHE A 159 5.05 2.93 -10.64
N LEU A 160 3.84 3.24 -10.18
CA LEU A 160 3.58 4.41 -9.33
C LEU A 160 4.26 4.33 -7.96
N ILE A 161 4.49 3.14 -7.40
CA ILE A 161 5.13 2.98 -6.09
C ILE A 161 6.66 2.75 -6.16
N ILE A 162 7.17 2.21 -7.27
CA ILE A 162 8.60 1.89 -7.44
C ILE A 162 9.37 3.03 -8.11
N VAL A 163 8.82 3.63 -9.17
CA VAL A 163 9.57 4.60 -9.99
C VAL A 163 9.88 5.90 -9.24
N PRO A 164 8.96 6.52 -8.48
CA PRO A 164 9.29 7.76 -7.78
C PRO A 164 10.46 7.61 -6.78
N PRO A 165 10.51 6.59 -5.90
CA PRO A 165 11.66 6.38 -5.02
C PRO A 165 12.98 6.14 -5.76
N LEU A 166 12.97 5.36 -6.85
CA LEU A 166 14.17 5.09 -7.66
C LEU A 166 14.72 6.34 -8.36
N MET A 167 13.87 7.31 -8.67
CA MET A 167 14.24 8.57 -9.32
C MET A 167 14.70 9.65 -8.33
N SER A 168 14.54 9.44 -7.01
CA SER A 168 14.94 10.41 -6.00
C SER A 168 16.45 10.68 -6.00
N ARG A 169 16.85 11.91 -5.64
CA ARG A 169 18.27 12.28 -5.48
C ARG A 169 18.94 11.55 -4.31
N TYR A 170 18.18 11.10 -3.32
CA TYR A 170 18.73 10.47 -2.12
C TYR A 170 18.92 8.96 -2.27
N LEU A 171 20.13 8.47 -1.96
CA LEU A 171 20.49 7.05 -2.10
C LEU A 171 19.57 6.13 -1.28
N HIS A 172 19.22 6.51 -0.04
CA HIS A 172 18.37 5.68 0.81
C HIS A 172 16.95 5.48 0.23
N MET A 173 16.40 6.47 -0.48
CA MET A 173 15.11 6.31 -1.17
C MET A 173 15.23 5.42 -2.42
N ARG A 174 16.37 5.47 -3.10
CA ARG A 174 16.65 4.53 -4.20
C ARG A 174 16.78 3.10 -3.71
N LEU A 175 17.47 2.89 -2.59
CA LEU A 175 17.56 1.59 -1.92
C LEU A 175 16.18 1.09 -1.50
N PHE A 176 15.33 1.97 -0.95
CA PHE A 176 13.93 1.63 -0.67
C PHE A 176 13.19 1.16 -1.93
N GLY A 177 13.32 1.86 -3.06
CA GLY A 177 12.76 1.41 -4.34
C GLY A 177 13.26 0.02 -4.77
N PHE A 178 14.56 -0.26 -4.62
CA PHE A 178 15.12 -1.60 -4.89
C PHE A 178 14.59 -2.67 -3.94
N THR A 179 14.35 -2.35 -2.66
CA THR A 179 13.75 -3.31 -1.73
C THR A 179 12.31 -3.67 -2.14
N ILE A 180 11.53 -2.72 -2.66
CA ILE A 180 10.20 -3.03 -3.20
C ILE A 180 10.31 -3.98 -4.39
N ILE A 181 11.24 -3.73 -5.33
CA ILE A 181 11.48 -4.64 -6.46
C ILE A 181 11.84 -6.05 -5.96
N ALA A 182 12.74 -6.15 -4.98
CA ALA A 182 13.15 -7.44 -4.42
C ALA A 182 11.95 -8.18 -3.79
N VAL A 183 11.12 -7.49 -3.01
CA VAL A 183 9.92 -8.07 -2.41
C VAL A 183 8.93 -8.53 -3.47
N VAL A 184 8.69 -7.74 -4.53
CA VAL A 184 7.81 -8.14 -5.64
C VAL A 184 8.34 -9.38 -6.36
N ILE A 185 9.64 -9.47 -6.59
CA ILE A 185 10.25 -10.66 -7.20
C ILE A 185 10.04 -11.88 -6.30
N VAL A 186 10.29 -11.77 -5.00
CA VAL A 186 10.09 -12.86 -4.04
C VAL A 186 8.62 -13.29 -3.99
N ASP A 187 7.69 -12.33 -3.91
CA ASP A 187 6.24 -12.60 -3.90
C ASP A 187 5.80 -13.34 -5.16
N VAL A 188 6.20 -12.88 -6.35
CA VAL A 188 5.89 -13.54 -7.62
C VAL A 188 6.50 -14.93 -7.73
N LEU A 189 7.73 -15.12 -7.25
CA LEU A 189 8.36 -16.44 -7.24
C LEU A 189 7.61 -17.39 -6.32
N LEU A 190 7.34 -17.00 -5.07
CA LEU A 190 6.65 -17.85 -4.10
C LEU A 190 5.21 -18.15 -4.50
N LEU A 191 4.45 -17.16 -5.00
CA LEU A 191 3.08 -17.36 -5.49
C LEU A 191 3.00 -18.20 -6.76
N ARG A 192 4.06 -18.27 -7.58
CA ARG A 192 4.10 -19.18 -8.75
C ARG A 192 4.35 -20.64 -8.37
N TYR A 193 4.90 -20.90 -7.18
CA TYR A 193 5.20 -22.25 -6.70
C TYR A 193 4.20 -22.74 -5.63
N ALA A 194 3.19 -21.94 -5.30
CA ALA A 194 2.05 -22.29 -4.45
C ALA A 194 0.83 -22.64 -5.31
#